data_AF-A0A1C3NSI8-F1
#
_entry.id   AF-A0A1C3NSI8-F1
#
_cell.length_a   1.000
_cell.length_b   1.000
_cell.length_c   1.000
_cell.angle_alpha   90.00
_cell.angle_beta   90.00
_cell.angle_gamma   90.00
#
_symmetry.space_group_name_H-M   'P 1'
#
loop_
_entity.id
_entity.type
_entity.pdbx_description
1 polymer ?
#
loop_
_entity_poly.entity_id
_entity_poly.type
_entity_poly.pdbx_seq_one_letter_code
_entity_poly.pdbx_strand_id
1 'polypeptide(L)'
;MRIDHTPQSNGDLPAPWFVHVHTEKPVAPDGLRSLPYKDLAAVHLKTAREVNLGPRWEEMMHALGHTDAKVHRATIGSKLLAQLWAAGSGGQR
;
A
#
# COMPACT_ATOMS: atom_id res chain seq x y z
N MET A 1 -4.99 -2.09 3.16
CA MET A 1 -4.85 -3.56 3.26
C MET A 1 -3.51 -3.88 3.90
N ARG A 2 -3.46 -4.84 4.83
CA ARG A 2 -2.22 -5.34 5.46
C ARG A 2 -1.84 -6.67 4.83
N ILE A 3 -0.56 -6.90 4.61
CA ILE A 3 0.01 -8.17 4.11
C ILE A 3 0.99 -8.65 5.16
N ASP A 4 0.65 -9.78 5.79
CA ASP A 4 1.58 -10.50 6.66
C ASP A 4 2.46 -11.43 5.81
N HIS A 5 3.69 -11.62 6.25
CA HIS A 5 4.67 -12.45 5.56
C HIS A 5 4.69 -13.85 6.17
N THR A 6 5.14 -14.83 5.38
CA THR A 6 5.55 -16.12 5.92
C THR A 6 6.90 -15.98 6.62
N PRO A 7 7.21 -16.81 7.64
CA PRO A 7 8.53 -16.86 8.22
C PRO A 7 9.61 -17.08 7.16
N GLN A 8 10.74 -16.41 7.33
CA GLN A 8 11.93 -16.64 6.52
C GLN A 8 12.60 -17.96 6.92
N SER A 9 13.54 -18.45 6.11
CA SER A 9 14.24 -19.72 6.38
C SER A 9 15.04 -19.73 7.68
N ASN A 10 15.39 -18.55 8.20
CA ASN A 10 16.05 -18.37 9.49
C ASN A 10 15.07 -18.29 10.67
N GLY A 11 13.76 -18.46 10.43
CA GLY A 11 12.71 -18.39 11.45
C GLY A 11 12.19 -16.98 11.76
N ASP A 12 12.78 -15.93 11.19
CA ASP A 12 12.33 -14.56 11.41
C ASP A 12 10.97 -14.33 10.74
N LEU A 13 10.11 -13.57 11.42
CA LEU A 13 8.85 -13.11 10.86
C LEU A 13 8.98 -11.64 10.42
N PRO A 14 9.05 -11.34 9.11
CA PRO A 14 9.20 -9.97 8.65
C PRO A 14 8.01 -9.08 9.04
N ALA A 15 8.30 -7.82 9.35
CA ALA A 15 7.26 -6.81 9.59
C ALA A 15 6.29 -6.74 8.41
N PRO A 16 4.99 -6.53 8.66
CA PRO A 16 3.98 -6.52 7.61
C PRO A 16 4.17 -5.36 6.63
N TRP A 17 3.62 -5.53 5.44
CA TRP A 17 3.45 -4.46 4.48
C TRP A 17 2.01 -3.94 4.46
N PHE A 18 1.86 -2.69 4.03
CA PHE A 18 0.58 -2.00 3.94
C PHE A 18 0.38 -1.47 2.53
N VAL A 19 -0.70 -1.91 1.90
CA VAL A 19 -1.13 -1.43 0.59
C VAL A 19 -2.26 -0.41 0.79
N HIS A 20 -2.05 0.80 0.27
CA HIS A 20 -3.04 1.86 0.20
C HIS A 20 -3.43 2.06 -1.26
N VAL A 21 -4.72 2.06 -1.57
CA VAL A 21 -5.24 2.32 -2.91
C VAL A 21 -6.02 3.63 -2.89
N HIS A 22 -5.93 4.38 -3.98
CA HIS A 22 -6.70 5.59 -4.22
C HIS A 22 -7.74 5.34 -5.29
N THR A 23 -8.93 5.88 -5.10
CA THR A 23 -10.02 5.94 -6.08
C THR A 23 -10.31 7.42 -6.36
N GLU A 24 -10.80 7.74 -7.56
CA GLU A 24 -11.18 9.13 -7.89
C GLU A 24 -12.42 9.59 -7.12
N LYS A 25 -13.32 8.65 -6.85
CA LYS A 25 -14.57 8.87 -6.13
C LYS A 25 -14.57 8.10 -4.82
N PRO A 26 -15.30 8.57 -3.79
CA PRO A 26 -15.51 7.79 -2.57
C PRO A 26 -16.13 6.42 -2.89
N VAL A 27 -15.59 5.36 -2.30
CA VAL A 27 -16.09 4.00 -2.44
C VAL A 27 -16.29 3.41 -1.05
N ALA A 28 -17.42 2.73 -0.84
CA ALA A 28 -17.68 2.02 0.40
C ALA A 28 -16.64 0.90 0.60
N PRO A 29 -16.21 0.60 1.83
CA PRO A 29 -15.18 -0.41 2.09
C PRO A 29 -15.44 -1.77 1.42
N ASP A 30 -16.69 -2.23 1.44
CA ASP A 30 -17.09 -3.51 0.87
C ASP A 30 -17.11 -3.51 -0.66
N GLY A 31 -17.29 -2.34 -1.28
CA GLY A 31 -17.28 -2.17 -2.73
C GLY A 31 -15.87 -2.02 -3.32
N LEU A 32 -14.84 -1.83 -2.50
CA LEU A 32 -13.49 -1.57 -3.00
C LEU A 32 -12.91 -2.76 -3.78
N ARG A 33 -13.21 -4.00 -3.36
CA ARG A 33 -12.69 -5.23 -3.98
C ARG A 33 -13.40 -5.59 -5.28
N SER A 34 -14.57 -5.03 -5.56
CA SER A 34 -15.31 -5.26 -6.81
C SER A 34 -14.98 -4.23 -7.89
N LEU A 35 -14.19 -3.19 -7.57
CA LEU A 35 -13.80 -2.19 -8.56
C LEU A 35 -12.90 -2.80 -9.65
N PRO A 36 -13.15 -2.49 -10.93
CA PRO A 36 -12.17 -2.67 -11.99
C PRO A 36 -10.84 -2.01 -11.61
N TYR A 37 -9.72 -2.66 -11.90
CA TYR A 37 -8.39 -2.11 -11.60
C TYR A 37 -8.14 -0.75 -12.28
N LYS A 38 -8.82 -0.47 -13.39
CA LYS A 38 -8.76 0.80 -14.13
C LYS A 38 -9.40 1.96 -13.38
N ASP A 39 -10.24 1.67 -12.39
CA ASP A 39 -10.91 2.68 -11.57
C ASP A 39 -10.08 3.05 -10.33
N LEU A 40 -8.90 2.42 -10.16
CA LEU A 40 -7.91 2.81 -9.17
C LEU A 40 -7.03 3.94 -9.74
N ALA A 41 -7.04 5.09 -9.07
CA ALA A 41 -6.26 6.25 -9.45
C ALA A 41 -4.77 6.09 -9.10
N ALA A 42 -4.46 5.40 -8.00
CA ALA A 42 -3.08 5.13 -7.58
C ALA A 42 -3.00 4.01 -6.54
N VAL A 43 -1.80 3.46 -6.35
CA VAL A 43 -1.45 2.53 -5.29
C VAL A 43 -0.14 2.94 -4.60
N HIS A 44 -0.05 2.69 -3.30
CA HIS A 44 1.18 2.79 -2.51
C HIS A 44 1.43 1.49 -1.76
N LEU A 45 2.69 1.06 -1.71
CA LEU A 45 3.19 0.04 -0.80
C LEU A 45 4.01 0.71 0.29
N LYS A 46 3.78 0.33 1.55
CA LYS A 46 4.43 0.95 2.72
C LYS A 46 4.87 -0.11 3.70
N THR A 47 6.00 0.13 4.34
CA THR A 47 6.39 -0.61 5.55
C THR A 47 5.61 -0.13 6.77
N ALA A 48 5.72 -0.88 7.88
CA ALA A 48 5.16 -0.47 9.17
C ALA A 48 5.71 0.88 9.68
N ARG A 49 6.90 1.30 9.23
CA ARG A 49 7.50 2.60 9.61
C ARG A 49 6.98 3.76 8.78
N GLU A 50 6.50 3.50 7.56
CA GLU A 50 6.10 4.53 6.60
C GLU A 50 4.60 4.76 6.54
N VAL A 51 3.81 3.79 6.98
CA VAL A 51 2.35 3.92 7.03
C VAL A 51 1.98 5.17 7.85
N ASN A 52 1.02 5.94 7.35
CA ASN A 52 0.54 7.20 7.94
C ASN A 52 1.52 8.38 8.00
N LEU A 53 2.73 8.29 7.43
CA LEU A 53 3.63 9.45 7.40
C LEU A 53 3.17 10.56 6.45
N GLY A 54 2.72 10.22 5.24
CA GLY A 54 2.10 11.16 4.30
C GLY A 54 2.84 12.51 4.19
N PRO A 55 2.19 13.65 4.50
CA PRO A 55 2.83 14.97 4.47
C PRO A 55 4.10 15.09 5.34
N ARG A 56 4.15 14.42 6.49
CA ARG A 56 5.31 14.44 7.38
C ARG A 56 6.55 13.82 6.72
N TRP A 57 6.35 12.83 5.84
CA TRP A 57 7.46 12.29 5.07
C TRP A 57 7.98 13.32 4.07
N GLU A 58 7.10 14.03 3.36
CA GLU A 58 7.51 15.09 2.43
C GLU A 58 8.25 16.22 3.17
N GLU A 59 7.73 16.67 4.30
CA GLU A 59 8.38 17.67 5.17
C GLU A 59 9.78 17.24 5.59
N MET A 60 9.94 15.99 6.04
CA MET A 60 11.23 15.42 6.41
C MET A 60 12.20 15.38 5.21
N MET A 61 11.73 14.93 4.04
CA MET A 61 12.56 14.88 2.84
C MET A 61 12.98 16.27 2.37
N HIS A 62 12.08 17.25 2.41
CA HIS A 62 12.40 18.64 2.13
C HIS A 62 13.44 19.20 3.10
N ALA A 63 13.32 18.91 4.41
CA ALA A 63 14.29 19.33 5.42
C ALA A 63 15.67 18.70 5.23
N LEU A 64 15.74 17.52 4.60
CA LEU A 64 16.98 16.85 4.21
C LEU A 64 17.56 17.34 2.86
N GLY A 65 16.93 18.34 2.23
CA GLY A 65 17.39 18.95 0.97
C GLY A 65 16.76 18.37 -0.29
N HIS A 66 15.84 17.41 -0.19
CA HIS A 66 15.12 16.84 -1.33
C HIS A 66 13.88 17.68 -1.65
N THR A 67 14.06 18.90 -2.12
CA THR A 67 12.99 19.91 -2.25
C THR A 67 11.83 19.56 -3.19
N ASP A 68 12.01 18.58 -4.08
CA ASP A 68 11.02 18.06 -5.02
C ASP A 68 10.39 16.73 -4.55
N ALA A 69 10.76 16.21 -3.37
CA ALA A 69 10.28 14.94 -2.88
C ALA A 69 8.76 14.95 -2.68
N LYS A 70 8.08 13.98 -3.30
CA LYS A 70 6.64 13.78 -3.17
C LYS A 70 6.32 12.32 -2.94
N VAL A 71 5.22 12.07 -2.21
CA VAL A 71 4.70 10.71 -2.08
C VAL A 71 4.31 10.22 -3.49
N HIS A 72 5.08 9.25 -3.98
CA HIS A 72 4.91 8.73 -5.33
C HIS A 72 3.58 8.00 -5.47
N ARG A 73 2.84 8.29 -6.55
CA ARG A 73 1.58 7.65 -6.92
C ARG A 73 1.80 6.72 -8.12
N ALA A 74 1.82 5.41 -7.88
CA ALA A 74 2.00 4.42 -8.92
C ALA A 74 0.65 3.90 -9.46
N THR A 75 0.62 3.47 -10.72
CA THR A 75 -0.49 2.67 -11.26
C THR A 75 -0.29 1.19 -10.93
N ILE A 76 -1.36 0.39 -11.06
CA ILE A 76 -1.29 -1.06 -10.85
C ILE A 76 -2.00 -1.83 -11.95
N GLY A 77 -1.41 -2.93 -12.39
CA GLY A 77 -2.03 -3.87 -13.32
C GLY A 77 -2.95 -4.86 -12.61
N SER A 78 -3.94 -5.39 -13.34
CA SER A 78 -4.92 -6.36 -12.83
C SER A 78 -4.30 -7.58 -12.15
N LYS A 79 -3.23 -8.16 -12.74
CA LYS A 79 -2.55 -9.34 -12.20
C LYS A 79 -1.97 -9.09 -10.81
N LEU A 80 -1.21 -8.00 -10.65
CA LEU A 80 -0.59 -7.66 -9.37
C LEU A 80 -1.66 -7.32 -8.32
N LEU A 81 -2.69 -6.57 -8.71
CA LEU A 81 -3.79 -6.21 -7.81
C LEU A 81 -4.50 -7.46 -7.26
N ALA A 82 -4.77 -8.45 -8.11
CA ALA A 82 -5.35 -9.72 -7.69
C ALA A 82 -4.46 -10.49 -6.69
N GLN A 83 -3.14 -10.53 -6.93
CA GLN A 83 -2.18 -11.14 -6.00
C GLN A 83 -2.18 -10.43 -4.64
N LEU A 84 -2.22 -9.10 -4.63
CA LEU A 84 -2.27 -8.31 -3.40
C LEU A 84 -3.57 -8.60 -2.63
N TRP A 85 -4.73 -8.64 -3.29
CA TRP A 85 -6.00 -8.98 -2.62
C TRP A 85 -6.00 -10.37 -2.02
N ALA A 86 -5.40 -11.36 -2.69
CA ALA A 86 -5.26 -12.70 -2.14
C ALA A 86 -4.36 -12.69 -0.89
N ALA A 87 -3.20 -12.03 -0.96
CA ALA A 87 -2.25 -11.93 0.14
C ALA A 87 -2.83 -11.21 1.38
N GLY A 88 -3.58 -10.13 1.18
CA GLY A 88 -4.18 -9.37 2.28
C GLY A 88 -5.47 -9.94 2.85
N SER A 89 -5.93 -11.10 2.38
CA SER A 89 -7.10 -11.81 2.94
C SER A 89 -6.71 -12.89 3.96
N GLY A 90 -5.40 -13.18 4.09
CA GLY A 90 -4.88 -14.20 5.01
C GLY A 90 -4.87 -13.83 6.49
N GLY A 91 -5.23 -12.60 6.85
CA GLY A 91 -5.28 -12.11 8.24
C GLY A 91 -6.59 -12.37 8.98
N GLN A 92 -7.55 -13.07 8.36
CA GLN A 92 -8.71 -13.65 9.05
C GLN A 92 -8.55 -15.17 9.10
N ARG A 93 -7.79 -15.64 10.09
CA ARG A 93 -7.89 -17.00 10.63
C ARG A 93 -7.78 -16.92 12.13
#